data_AF-A0A3M2RZ33-F1
#
_entry.id   AF-A0A3M2RZ33-F1
#
_cell.length_a   1.000
_cell.length_b   1.000
_cell.length_c   1.000
_cell.angle_alpha   90.00
_cell.angle_beta   90.00
_cell.angle_gamma   90.00
#
_symmetry.space_group_name_H-M   'P 1'
#
loop_
_entity.id
_entity.type
_entity.pdbx_description
1 polymer ?
#
loop_
_entity_poly.entity_id
_entity_poly.type
_entity_poly.pdbx_seq_one_letter_code
_entity_poly.pdbx_strand_id
1 'polypeptide(L)'
;MSTTMRSAMALRGVYMRGSMLQRRSFASKASKPSVTSQFYRSFTRPIAKTLLLAVFTYQLVYWAWVKLETDEVRAERDATIAQLETTIKEHDAATKAKEEKA
;
A
#
# COMPACT_ATOMS: atom_id res chain seq x y z
N MET A 1 -52.81 44.77 -35.67
CA MET A 1 -52.11 44.21 -36.84
C MET A 1 -50.81 43.58 -36.36
N SER A 2 -50.44 42.43 -36.94
CA SER A 2 -49.17 41.72 -36.76
C SER A 2 -49.01 40.73 -35.60
N THR A 3 -49.50 39.53 -35.89
CA THR A 3 -48.98 38.19 -35.54
C THR A 3 -47.46 38.04 -35.72
N THR A 4 -46.93 36.94 -35.16
CA THR A 4 -45.66 36.19 -35.39
C THR A 4 -44.63 36.36 -34.27
N MET A 5 -43.89 35.35 -33.81
CA MET A 5 -43.80 33.92 -34.15
C MET A 5 -43.04 33.21 -33.01
N ARG A 6 -43.21 31.89 -32.96
CA ARG A 6 -42.45 30.94 -32.12
C ARG A 6 -40.95 30.96 -32.46
N SER A 7 -40.11 30.67 -31.47
CA SER A 7 -38.79 30.03 -31.68
C SER A 7 -38.62 28.99 -30.57
N ALA A 8 -38.91 27.71 -30.83
CA ALA A 8 -38.00 26.73 -31.42
C ALA A 8 -36.78 26.45 -30.54
N MET A 9 -36.93 25.42 -29.69
CA MET A 9 -35.97 24.36 -29.36
C MET A 9 -34.47 24.74 -29.34
N ALA A 10 -33.91 24.78 -28.13
CA ALA A 10 -32.50 24.46 -27.90
C ALA A 10 -32.40 23.29 -26.93
N LEU A 11 -32.53 22.08 -27.48
CA LEU A 11 -31.88 20.90 -26.92
C LEU A 11 -30.37 21.14 -26.98
N ARG A 12 -29.72 21.42 -25.85
CA ARG A 12 -28.26 21.30 -25.73
C ARG A 12 -27.86 20.85 -24.34
N GLY A 13 -27.28 19.66 -24.29
CA GLY A 13 -26.17 19.38 -23.38
C GLY A 13 -26.50 18.56 -22.13
N VAL A 14 -26.86 17.29 -22.33
CA VAL A 14 -26.46 16.23 -21.38
C VAL A 14 -24.96 16.05 -21.54
N TYR A 15 -24.14 16.76 -20.77
CA TYR A 15 -22.73 16.39 -20.59
C TYR A 15 -22.29 16.73 -19.17
N MET A 16 -21.81 15.69 -18.48
CA MET A 16 -20.99 15.71 -17.28
C MET A 16 -21.67 16.09 -15.96
N ARG A 17 -22.53 15.19 -15.49
CA ARG A 17 -22.72 14.99 -14.04
C ARG A 17 -21.50 14.24 -13.49
N GLY A 18 -20.33 14.89 -13.52
CA GLY A 18 -19.16 14.44 -12.79
C GLY A 18 -19.53 14.42 -11.31
N SER A 19 -19.44 13.23 -10.71
CA SER A 19 -19.65 13.01 -9.29
C SER A 19 -18.84 14.03 -8.48
N MET A 20 -19.54 15.03 -7.94
CA MET A 20 -19.02 15.84 -6.84
C MET A 20 -18.69 14.85 -5.72
N LEU A 21 -17.41 14.51 -5.59
CA LEU A 21 -16.89 13.95 -4.36
C LEU A 21 -17.11 15.04 -3.31
N GLN A 22 -18.25 14.96 -2.65
CA GLN A 22 -18.62 15.80 -1.52
C GLN A 22 -17.57 15.52 -0.45
N ARG A 23 -16.57 16.40 -0.39
CA ARG A 23 -15.59 16.44 0.70
C ARG A 23 -16.41 16.44 1.98
N ARG A 24 -16.33 15.34 2.74
CA ARG A 24 -16.87 15.27 4.09
C ARG A 24 -16.14 16.32 4.92
N SER A 25 -16.72 17.51 5.00
CA SER A 25 -16.26 18.57 5.86
C SER A 25 -16.75 18.21 7.25
N PHE A 26 -15.86 17.69 8.09
CA PHE A 26 -16.13 17.59 9.52
C PHE A 26 -16.38 19.02 10.02
N ALA A 27 -17.58 19.27 10.52
CA ALA A 27 -17.99 20.54 11.09
C ALA A 27 -17.29 20.78 12.43
N SER A 28 -15.98 21.02 12.42
CA SER A 28 -15.36 21.79 13.49
C SER A 28 -15.86 23.23 13.35
N LYS A 29 -16.30 23.88 14.45
CA LYS A 29 -16.59 25.31 14.45
C LYS A 29 -15.46 26.00 13.68
N ALA A 30 -15.80 26.80 12.65
CA ALA A 30 -14.82 27.47 11.81
C ALA A 30 -14.04 28.50 12.65
N SER A 31 -13.07 28.03 13.43
CA SER A 31 -12.11 28.88 14.10
C SER A 31 -11.26 29.50 13.01
N LYS A 32 -11.15 30.82 13.03
CA LYS A 32 -10.26 31.55 12.12
C LYS A 32 -8.88 30.90 12.23
N PRO A 33 -8.26 30.46 11.12
CA PRO A 33 -6.97 29.78 11.20
C PRO A 33 -5.97 30.73 11.85
N SER A 34 -5.37 30.30 12.97
CA SER A 34 -4.34 31.09 13.64
C SER A 34 -3.18 31.33 12.68
N VAL A 35 -2.48 32.45 12.84
CA VAL A 35 -1.29 32.79 12.03
C VAL A 35 -0.27 31.65 12.04
N THR A 36 -0.12 30.99 13.20
CA THR A 36 0.73 29.81 13.39
C THR A 36 0.26 28.61 12.55
N SER A 37 -1.05 28.32 12.50
CA SER A 37 -1.62 27.23 11.69
C SER A 37 -1.37 27.45 10.19
N GLN A 38 -1.46 28.70 9.73
CA GLN A 38 -1.19 29.04 8.32
C GLN A 38 0.29 28.86 7.96
N PHE A 39 1.21 29.20 8.87
CA PHE A 39 2.65 28.99 8.68
C PHE A 39 3.00 27.50 8.50
N TYR A 40 2.54 26.62 9.40
CA TYR A 40 2.81 25.18 9.27
C TYR A 40 2.16 24.56 8.04
N ARG A 41 1.01 25.09 7.61
CA ARG A 41 0.31 24.62 6.42
C ARG A 41 1.02 25.00 5.13
N SER A 42 1.63 26.18 5.07
CA SER A 42 2.30 26.70 3.88
C SER A 42 3.73 26.19 3.74
N PHE A 43 4.54 26.24 4.81
CA PHE A 43 5.97 25.93 4.73
C PHE A 43 6.30 24.50 5.15
N THR A 44 5.70 24.03 6.24
CA THR A 44 6.13 22.77 6.85
C THR A 44 5.43 21.56 6.24
N ARG A 45 4.18 21.70 5.81
CA ARG A 45 3.40 20.59 5.24
C ARG A 45 3.96 20.04 3.91
N PRO A 46 4.46 20.85 2.96
CA PRO A 46 5.13 20.33 1.77
C PRO A 46 6.44 19.62 2.10
N ILE A 47 7.27 20.20 2.98
CA ILE A 47 8.57 19.65 3.40
C ILE A 47 8.38 18.33 4.15
N ALA A 48 7.43 18.26 5.08
CA ALA A 48 7.13 17.04 5.80
C ALA A 48 6.67 15.92 4.84
N LYS A 49 5.88 16.26 3.82
CA LYS A 49 5.45 15.28 2.82
C LYS A 49 6.61 14.70 2.02
N THR A 50 7.53 15.56 1.55
CA THR A 50 8.67 15.10 0.76
C THR A 50 9.66 14.32 1.63
N LEU A 51 9.91 14.75 2.86
CA LEU A 51 10.76 14.03 3.81
C LEU A 51 10.19 12.65 4.12
N LEU A 52 8.90 12.55 4.45
CA LEU A 52 8.26 11.28 4.75
C LEU A 52 8.27 10.35 3.52
N LEU A 53 7.99 10.88 2.33
CA LEU A 53 8.05 10.11 1.10
C LEU A 53 9.48 9.63 0.81
N ALA A 54 10.48 10.50 0.98
CA ALA A 54 11.88 10.16 0.77
C ALA A 54 12.35 9.05 1.72
N VAL A 55 12.04 9.18 3.01
CA VAL A 55 12.33 8.13 4.01
C VAL A 55 11.61 6.84 3.63
N PHE A 56 10.31 6.91 3.30
CA PHE A 56 9.54 5.74 2.90
C PHE A 56 10.14 5.03 1.67
N THR A 57 10.51 5.78 0.64
CA THR A 57 11.16 5.22 -0.56
C THR A 57 12.49 4.56 -0.21
N TYR A 58 13.32 5.20 0.62
CA TYR A 58 14.56 4.59 1.10
C TYR A 58 14.32 3.28 1.85
N GLN A 59 13.33 3.26 2.76
CA GLN A 59 12.97 2.07 3.50
C GLN A 59 12.48 0.94 2.57
N LEU A 60 11.70 1.26 1.54
CA LEU A 60 11.26 0.27 0.56
C LEU A 60 12.42 -0.33 -0.24
N VAL A 61 13.38 0.49 -0.68
CA VAL A 61 14.56 0.01 -1.40
C VAL A 61 15.42 -0.86 -0.50
N TYR A 62 15.66 -0.44 0.75
CA TYR A 62 16.41 -1.23 1.72
C TYR A 62 15.70 -2.55 2.05
N TRP A 63 14.38 -2.50 2.27
CA TRP A 63 13.60 -3.71 2.51
C TRP A 63 13.62 -4.66 1.31
N ALA A 64 13.48 -4.13 0.09
CA ALA A 64 13.56 -4.93 -1.14
C ALA A 64 14.94 -5.60 -1.28
N TRP A 65 16.01 -4.88 -0.96
CA TRP A 65 17.37 -5.42 -0.94
C TRP A 65 17.49 -6.60 0.04
N VAL A 66 17.10 -6.40 1.30
CA VAL A 66 17.17 -7.46 2.33
C VAL A 66 16.28 -8.65 1.99
N LYS A 67 15.11 -8.41 1.38
CA LYS A 67 14.18 -9.47 1.00
C LYS A 67 14.78 -10.37 -0.10
N LEU A 68 15.46 -9.80 -1.09
CA LEU A 68 16.15 -10.58 -2.13
C LEU A 68 17.23 -11.49 -1.53
N GLU A 69 18.03 -10.96 -0.61
CA GLU A 69 19.06 -11.74 0.09
C GLU A 69 18.46 -12.88 0.93
N THR A 70 17.32 -12.62 1.57
CA THR A 70 16.65 -13.63 2.40
C THR A 70 16.03 -14.77 1.57
N ASP A 71 15.56 -14.49 0.36
CA ASP A 71 14.93 -15.50 -0.50
C ASP A 71 15.94 -16.59 -0.91
N GLU A 72 17.20 -16.22 -1.20
CA GLU A 72 18.27 -17.18 -1.50
C GLU A 72 18.64 -18.03 -0.28
N VAL A 73 18.83 -17.38 0.88
CA VAL A 73 19.17 -18.07 2.14
C VAL A 73 18.07 -19.05 2.54
N ARG A 74 16.80 -18.67 2.36
CA ARG A 74 15.66 -19.51 2.73
C ARG A 74 15.63 -20.81 1.92
N ALA A 75 15.87 -20.74 0.61
CA ALA A 75 15.90 -21.92 -0.24
C ALA A 75 16.99 -22.92 0.18
N GLU A 76 18.18 -22.43 0.53
CA GLU A 76 19.26 -23.29 1.04
C GLU A 76 18.91 -23.92 2.40
N ARG A 77 18.33 -23.13 3.31
CA ARG A 77 17.95 -23.63 4.63
C ARG A 77 16.87 -24.70 4.52
N ASP A 78 15.86 -24.49 3.68
CA ASP A 78 14.79 -25.45 3.43
C ASP A 78 15.34 -26.75 2.83
N ALA A 79 16.29 -26.67 1.89
CA ALA A 79 16.97 -27.84 1.33
C ALA A 79 17.80 -28.60 2.38
N THR A 80 18.50 -27.87 3.26
CA THR A 80 19.28 -28.48 4.35
C THR A 80 18.38 -29.18 5.36
N ILE A 81 17.24 -28.56 5.72
CA ILE A 81 16.25 -29.16 6.62
C ILE A 81 15.71 -30.47 6.03
N ALA A 82 15.38 -30.48 4.74
CA ALA A 82 14.90 -31.70 4.08
C ALA A 82 15.93 -32.85 4.13
N GLN A 83 17.22 -32.57 3.92
CA GLN A 83 18.28 -33.58 4.03
C GLN A 83 18.48 -34.09 5.46
N LEU A 84 18.35 -33.21 6.45
CA LEU A 84 18.43 -33.61 7.85
C LEU A 84 17.24 -34.50 8.23
N GLU A 85 16.03 -34.17 7.77
CA GLU A 85 14.85 -35.00 8.00
C GLU A 85 14.96 -36.40 7.38
N THR A 86 15.56 -36.53 6.20
CA THR A 86 15.80 -37.87 5.60
C THR A 86 16.82 -38.65 6.40
N THR A 87 17.92 -38.01 6.80
CA THR A 87 18.98 -38.65 7.58
C THR A 87 18.46 -39.14 8.94
N ILE A 88 17.62 -38.36 9.61
CA ILE A 88 16.98 -38.75 10.88
C ILE A 88 16.06 -39.97 10.65
N LYS A 89 15.21 -39.94 9.63
CA LYS A 89 14.31 -41.07 9.31
C LYS A 89 15.09 -42.35 9.01
N GLU A 90 16.19 -42.25 8.27
CA GLU A 90 17.06 -43.39 7.97
C GLU A 90 17.73 -43.94 9.23
N HIS A 91 18.23 -43.07 10.11
CA HIS A 91 18.83 -43.47 11.37
C HIS A 91 17.82 -44.12 12.31
N ASP A 92 16.61 -43.57 12.42
CA ASP A 92 15.51 -44.12 13.23
C ASP A 92 15.00 -45.46 12.69
N ALA A 93 15.01 -45.66 11.37
CA ALA A 93 14.70 -46.95 10.76
C ALA A 93 15.81 -47.97 11.03
N ALA A 94 17.07 -47.56 10.97
CA ALA A 94 18.22 -48.41 11.23
C ALA A 94 18.33 -48.83 12.71
N THR A 95 17.99 -47.94 13.66
CA THR A 95 17.93 -48.29 15.09
C THR A 95 16.81 -49.29 15.38
N LYS A 96 15.60 -49.06 14.86
CA LYS A 96 14.49 -50.03 14.99
C LYS A 96 14.81 -51.39 14.39
N ALA A 97 15.44 -51.42 13.21
CA ALA A 97 15.86 -52.67 12.56
C ALA A 97 16.98 -53.41 13.31
N LYS A 98 17.79 -52.71 14.12
CA LYS A 98 18.77 -53.33 15.02
C LYS A 98 18.13 -53.89 16.28
N GLU A 99 17.13 -53.21 16.83
CA GLU A 99 16.36 -53.66 17.99
C GLU A 99 15.50 -54.90 17.67
N GLU A 100 14.91 -55.00 16.47
CA GLU A 100 14.13 -56.18 16.04
C GLU A 100 15.01 -57.42 15.73
N LYS A 101 16.32 -57.23 15.56
CA LYS A 101 17.28 -58.32 15.28
C LYS A 101 18.11 -58.75 16.50
N ALA A 102 17.92 -58.09 17.63
CA ALA A 102 18.55 -58.42 18.92
C ALA A 102 17.58 -59.25 19.78
#